data_AF-A0A7K1AXZ9-F1
#
_entry.id   AF-A0A7K1AXZ9-F1
#
_cell.length_a   1.000
_cell.length_b   1.000
_cell.length_c   1.000
_cell.angle_alpha   90.00
_cell.angle_beta   90.00
_cell.angle_gamma   90.00
#
_symmetry.space_group_name_H-M   'P 1'
#
loop_
_entity.id
_entity.type
_entity.pdbx_description
1 polymer ?
#
loop_
_entity_poly.entity_id
_entity_poly.type
_entity_poly.pdbx_seq_one_letter_code
_entity_poly.pdbx_strand_id
1 'polypeptide(L)'
;IRSRDGRRLRIEALRPVALHMSATHHRDEDLFAAADVTELRRREGLVVHLDIAHRGVGTASCGPDIHPRHAIAAGNYRFAYRLLLVK
;
A
#
# COMPACT_ATOMS: atom_id res chain seq x y z
N ILE A 1 13.29 -0.54 3.14
CA ILE A 1 13.15 0.91 3.43
C ILE A 1 14.45 1.41 4.06
N ARG A 2 14.94 2.57 3.63
CA ARG A 2 16.17 3.18 4.14
C ARG A 2 15.84 4.54 4.75
N SER A 3 16.31 4.80 5.96
CA SER A 3 16.21 6.12 6.61
C SER A 3 17.39 7.02 6.20
N ARG A 4 17.24 8.32 6.45
CA ARG A 4 18.26 9.33 6.14
C ARG A 4 19.57 9.11 6.88
N ASP A 5 19.51 8.59 8.11
CA ASP A 5 20.67 8.24 8.94
C ASP A 5 21.32 6.89 8.54
N GLY A 6 20.92 6.31 7.40
CA GLY A 6 21.53 5.11 6.83
C GLY A 6 20.96 3.79 7.32
N ARG A 7 20.14 3.77 8.39
CA ARG A 7 19.50 2.54 8.89
C ARG A 7 18.55 1.95 7.86
N ARG A 8 18.39 0.63 7.90
CA ARG A 8 17.53 -0.09 6.95
C ARG A 8 16.48 -0.91 7.68
N LEU A 9 15.22 -0.71 7.33
CA LEU A 9 14.13 -1.61 7.69
C LEU A 9 13.85 -2.54 6.52
N ARG A 10 14.03 -3.85 6.72
CA ARG A 10 13.65 -4.90 5.78
C ARG A 10 12.30 -5.48 6.21
N ILE A 11 11.41 -5.64 5.24
CA ILE A 11 10.09 -6.26 5.39
C ILE A 11 10.10 -7.54 4.58
N GLU A 12 9.72 -8.66 5.20
CA GLU A 12 9.66 -9.96 4.55
C GLU A 12 8.26 -10.53 4.65
N ALA A 13 7.67 -10.91 3.52
CA ALA A 13 6.45 -11.68 3.51
C ALA A 13 6.77 -13.12 3.95
N LEU A 14 6.06 -13.61 4.98
CA LEU A 14 6.23 -14.98 5.46
C LEU A 14 5.15 -15.88 4.88
N ARG A 15 3.88 -15.48 4.99
CA ARG A 15 2.74 -16.15 4.37
C ARG A 15 1.63 -15.14 4.05
N PRO A 16 1.06 -15.14 2.84
CA PRO A 16 1.60 -15.78 1.63
C PRO A 16 3.00 -15.27 1.28
N VAL A 17 3.73 -15.96 0.40
CA VAL A 17 5.13 -15.62 0.06
C VAL A 17 5.29 -14.29 -0.70
N ALA A 18 4.18 -13.67 -1.10
CA ALA A 18 4.12 -12.34 -1.69
C ALA A 18 3.00 -11.52 -1.06
N LEU A 19 3.27 -10.24 -0.80
CA LEU A 19 2.30 -9.22 -0.42
C LEU A 19 2.42 -8.06 -1.41
N HIS A 20 1.33 -7.34 -1.61
CA HIS A 20 1.38 -6.04 -2.30
C HIS A 20 1.94 -4.99 -1.34
N MET A 21 2.65 -4.01 -1.89
CA MET A 21 3.24 -2.94 -1.08
C MET A 21 3.23 -1.61 -1.82
N SER A 22 3.04 -0.54 -1.06
CA SER A 22 3.26 0.83 -1.52
C SER A 22 4.04 1.61 -0.46
N ALA A 23 4.78 2.63 -0.89
CA ALA A 23 5.53 3.50 0.00
C ALA A 23 5.43 4.94 -0.51
N THR A 24 4.79 5.80 0.27
CA THR A 24 4.48 7.18 -0.12
C THR A 24 4.78 8.14 1.02
N HIS A 25 5.04 9.41 0.69
CA HIS A 25 5.21 10.49 1.65
C HIS A 25 3.92 11.27 1.94
N HIS A 26 2.78 10.75 1.50
CA HIS A 26 1.46 11.32 1.71
C HIS A 26 0.59 10.29 2.44
N ARG A 27 -0.27 10.74 3.37
CA ARG A 27 -1.29 9.86 3.95
C ARG A 27 -2.42 9.63 2.94
N ASP A 28 -3.19 8.58 3.16
CA ASP A 28 -4.34 8.28 2.31
C ASP A 28 -5.36 9.42 2.33
N GLU A 29 -5.55 10.06 3.49
CA GLU A 29 -6.41 11.24 3.61
C GLU A 29 -5.88 12.43 2.79
N ASP A 30 -4.56 12.65 2.77
CA ASP A 30 -3.92 13.73 2.00
C ASP A 30 -4.15 13.49 0.49
N LEU A 31 -3.99 12.23 0.04
CA LEU A 31 -4.17 11.83 -1.36
C LEU A 31 -5.64 11.91 -1.80
N PHE A 32 -6.58 11.57 -0.92
CA PHE A 32 -8.00 11.60 -1.22
C PHE A 32 -8.56 13.03 -1.29
N ALA A 33 -8.06 13.93 -0.43
CA ALA A 33 -8.54 15.31 -0.36
C ALA A 33 -8.04 16.21 -1.50
N ALA A 34 -6.86 15.91 -2.07
CA ALA A 34 -6.23 16.76 -3.08
C ALA A 34 -6.98 16.72 -4.41
N ALA A 35 -7.35 17.89 -4.93
CA ALA A 35 -7.95 18.01 -6.27
C ALA A 35 -6.91 17.81 -7.38
N ASP A 36 -5.66 18.18 -7.12
CA ASP A 36 -4.53 17.98 -8.02
C ASP A 36 -3.20 17.84 -7.27
N VAL A 37 -2.12 17.52 -8.00
CA VAL A 37 -0.80 17.23 -7.43
C VAL A 37 -0.16 18.42 -6.71
N THR A 38 -0.56 19.67 -7.02
CA THR A 38 0.04 20.88 -6.45
C THR A 38 -0.40 21.11 -5.00
N GLU A 39 -1.52 20.52 -4.59
CA GLU A 39 -2.02 20.57 -3.21
C GLU A 39 -1.27 19.59 -2.29
N LEU A 40 -0.60 18.58 -2.87
CA LEU A 40 0.10 17.55 -2.10
C LEU A 40 1.36 18.10 -1.43
N ARG A 41 1.38 18.00 -0.10
CA ARG A 41 2.53 18.35 0.72
C ARG A 41 3.26 17.10 1.18
N ARG A 42 4.47 16.90 0.63
CA ARG A 42 5.36 15.78 1.01
C ARG A 42 5.68 15.84 2.51
N ARG A 43 5.37 14.77 3.25
CA ARG A 43 5.74 14.62 4.67
C ARG A 43 7.16 14.08 4.83
N GLU A 44 7.75 14.30 6.00
CA GLU A 44 9.03 13.68 6.35
C GLU A 44 8.89 12.17 6.50
N GLY A 45 7.83 11.73 7.19
CA GLY A 45 7.52 10.32 7.38
C GLY A 45 7.21 9.61 6.07
N LEU A 46 7.43 8.29 6.06
CA LEU A 46 7.05 7.39 4.98
C LEU A 46 5.88 6.54 5.45
N VAL A 47 4.76 6.60 4.72
CA VAL A 47 3.61 5.71 4.90
C VAL A 47 3.86 4.49 4.02
N VAL A 48 3.80 3.30 4.63
CA VAL A 48 4.03 2.03 3.96
C VAL A 48 2.83 1.14 4.18
N HIS A 49 2.20 0.71 3.08
CA HIS A 49 1.11 -0.25 3.10
C HIS A 49 1.64 -1.65 2.77
N LEU A 50 1.15 -2.65 3.51
CA LEU A 50 1.46 -4.06 3.31
C LEU A 50 0.15 -4.82 3.20
N ASP A 51 -0.19 -5.22 1.98
CA ASP A 51 -1.54 -5.68 1.67
C ASP A 51 -1.52 -7.12 1.19
N ILE A 52 -2.32 -7.96 1.84
CA ILE A 52 -2.51 -9.36 1.43
C ILE A 52 -3.25 -9.44 0.08
N ALA A 53 -4.10 -8.46 -0.21
CA ALA A 53 -4.83 -8.35 -1.46
C ALA A 53 -5.24 -6.89 -1.70
N HIS A 54 -5.27 -6.48 -2.97
CA HIS A 54 -5.90 -5.24 -3.43
C HIS A 54 -7.00 -5.55 -4.43
N ARG A 55 -8.13 -4.82 -4.35
CA ARG A 55 -9.20 -4.99 -5.32
C ARG A 55 -8.73 -4.51 -6.69
N GLY A 56 -9.27 -5.09 -7.75
CA GLY A 56 -9.13 -4.53 -9.09
C GLY A 56 -9.68 -3.10 -9.15
N VAL A 57 -9.18 -2.30 -10.09
CA VAL A 57 -9.63 -0.92 -10.29
C VAL A 57 -10.89 -0.82 -11.16
N GLY A 58 -11.06 -1.72 -12.14
CA GLY A 58 -12.19 -1.71 -13.07
C GLY A 58 -12.16 -0.52 -14.03
N THR A 59 -13.31 -0.21 -14.65
CA THR A 59 -13.47 0.95 -15.55
C THR A 59 -14.72 1.78 -15.21
N ALA A 60 -15.16 1.75 -13.96
CA ALA A 60 -16.43 2.34 -13.50
C ALA A 60 -16.55 3.86 -13.66
N SER A 61 -15.47 4.56 -14.02
CA SER A 61 -15.56 5.97 -14.45
C SER A 61 -16.41 6.13 -15.71
N CYS A 62 -16.32 5.18 -16.65
CA CYS A 62 -17.20 5.06 -17.81
C CYS A 62 -17.09 3.64 -18.39
N GLY A 63 -18.00 2.76 -18.00
CA GLY A 63 -17.99 1.34 -18.37
C GLY A 63 -18.28 0.42 -17.18
N PRO A 64 -17.98 -0.88 -17.31
CA PRO A 64 -18.22 -1.85 -16.25
C PRO A 64 -17.37 -1.58 -15.00
N ASP A 65 -17.90 -1.98 -13.85
CA ASP A 65 -17.15 -2.09 -12.61
C ASP A 65 -16.12 -3.25 -12.68
N ILE A 66 -15.49 -3.57 -11.56
CA ILE A 66 -14.54 -4.67 -11.43
C ILE A 66 -15.16 -6.00 -11.87
N HIS A 67 -14.39 -6.78 -12.62
CA HIS A 67 -14.77 -8.16 -12.90
C HIS A 67 -14.74 -8.98 -11.58
N PRO A 68 -15.72 -9.86 -11.30
CA PRO A 68 -15.81 -10.59 -10.01
C PRO A 68 -14.53 -11.32 -9.59
N ARG A 69 -13.78 -11.87 -10.55
CA ARG A 69 -12.47 -12.52 -10.31
C ARG A 69 -11.38 -11.60 -9.70
N HIS A 70 -11.57 -10.28 -9.75
CA HIS A 70 -10.66 -9.27 -9.18
C HIS A 70 -11.28 -8.55 -7.97
N ALA A 71 -12.46 -8.98 -7.52
CA ALA A 71 -13.06 -8.50 -6.28
C ALA A 71 -12.39 -9.16 -5.06
N ILE A 72 -12.41 -8.45 -3.93
CA ILE A 72 -12.01 -8.99 -2.63
C ILE A 72 -13.30 -9.22 -1.86
N ALA A 73 -13.58 -10.48 -1.52
CA ALA A 73 -14.74 -10.83 -0.71
C ALA A 73 -14.53 -10.40 0.76
N ALA A 74 -15.61 -10.08 1.46
CA ALA A 74 -15.56 -9.94 2.91
C ALA A 74 -15.16 -11.27 3.55
N GLY A 75 -14.43 -11.23 4.67
CA GLY A 75 -14.02 -12.42 5.39
C GLY A 75 -12.68 -12.26 6.09
N ASN A 76 -12.15 -13.38 6.59
CA ASN A 76 -10.90 -13.40 7.32
C ASN A 76 -9.72 -13.65 6.38
N TYR A 77 -8.81 -12.69 6.32
CA TYR A 77 -7.53 -12.82 5.64
C TYR A 77 -6.42 -13.00 6.68
N ARG A 78 -5.59 -14.02 6.48
CA ARG A 78 -4.46 -14.31 7.37
C ARG A 78 -3.16 -14.12 6.62
N PHE A 79 -2.33 -13.23 7.13
CA PHE A 79 -0.98 -13.03 6.62
C PHE A 79 0.02 -12.88 7.77
N ALA A 80 1.27 -13.13 7.46
CA ALA A 80 2.38 -12.95 8.37
C ALA A 80 3.53 -12.27 7.61
N TYR A 81 4.16 -11.32 8.28
CA TYR A 81 5.35 -10.63 7.81
C TYR A 81 6.36 -10.50 8.93
N ARG A 82 7.61 -10.22 8.57
CA ARG A 82 8.69 -9.96 9.52
C ARG A 82 9.32 -8.61 9.24
N LEU A 83 9.59 -7.88 10.31
CA LEU A 83 10.33 -6.61 10.28
C LEU A 83 11.72 -6.83 10.85
N LEU A 84 12.74 -6.39 10.12
CA LEU A 84 14.14 -6.52 10.53
C LEU A 84 14.81 -5.17 10.40
N LEU A 85 15.36 -4.67 11.50
CA LEU A 85 16.34 -3.59 11.44
C LEU A 85 17.67 -4.20 11.00
N VAL A 86 18.13 -3.80 9.82
CA VAL A 86 19.38 -4.26 9.21
C VAL A 86 20.40 -3.14 9.34
N LYS A 87 21.61 -3.51 9.77
CA LYS A 87 22.77 -2.60 9.80
C LYS A 87 23.13 -2.14 8.39
#